data_AF-A0A1T4WSH5-F1
#
_entry.id   AF-A0A1T4WSH5-F1
#
_cell.length_a   1.000
_cell.length_b   1.000
_cell.length_c   1.000
_cell.angle_alpha   90.00
_cell.angle_beta   90.00
_cell.angle_gamma   90.00
#
_symmetry.space_group_name_H-M   'P 1'
#
loop_
_entity.id
_entity.type
_entity.pdbx_description
1 polymer ?
#
loop_
_entity_poly.entity_id
_entity_poly.type
_entity_poly.pdbx_seq_one_letter_code
_entity_poly.pdbx_strand_id
1 'polypeptide(L)'
;MQGKLIASYQRELSALDDLQCAGTVTYTLTQEADAFVITVQRDGARAAACMLCEIEEERAGMLTRFLYENAVEPAQISAILHDLCGSKVG
;
A
#
# COMPACT_ATOMS: atom_id res chain seq x y z
N MET A 1 -13.02 2.39 15.32
CA MET A 1 -12.26 3.66 15.30
C MET A 1 -11.73 3.82 13.89
N GLN A 2 -12.01 4.93 13.21
CA GLN A 2 -11.56 5.13 11.83
C GLN A 2 -10.16 5.75 11.90
N GLY A 3 -9.14 5.05 11.38
CA GLY A 3 -7.76 5.54 11.37
C GLY A 3 -7.63 6.87 10.63
N LYS A 4 -6.66 7.71 11.03
CA LYS A 4 -6.41 9.00 10.37
C LYS A 4 -5.78 8.74 9.00
N LEU A 5 -6.40 9.21 7.93
CA LEU A 5 -5.81 9.15 6.59
C LEU A 5 -4.61 10.11 6.50
N ILE A 6 -3.46 9.60 6.09
CA ILE A 6 -2.21 10.36 5.91
C ILE A 6 -1.97 10.61 4.43
N ALA A 7 -2.08 9.56 3.61
CA ALA A 7 -1.87 9.66 2.17
C ALA A 7 -2.83 8.72 1.42
N SER A 8 -3.17 9.12 0.20
CA SER A 8 -3.94 8.32 -0.75
C SER A 8 -3.41 8.57 -2.15
N TYR A 9 -3.03 7.51 -2.85
CA TYR A 9 -2.57 7.53 -4.22
C TYR A 9 -3.43 6.59 -5.05
N GLN A 10 -3.79 7.01 -6.26
CA GLN A 10 -4.59 6.20 -7.18
C GLN A 10 -3.88 6.07 -8.51
N ARG A 11 -3.87 4.87 -9.07
CA ARG A 11 -3.36 4.56 -10.40
C ARG A 11 -4.45 3.89 -11.21
N GLU A 12 -4.61 4.35 -12.44
CA GLU A 12 -5.49 3.73 -13.44
C GLU A 12 -4.63 2.92 -14.40
N LEU A 13 -4.96 1.65 -14.56
CA LEU A 13 -4.30 0.70 -15.46
C LEU A 13 -5.18 0.48 -16.68
N SER A 14 -4.60 0.69 -17.86
CA SER A 14 -5.27 0.45 -19.14
C SER A 14 -5.22 -1.02 -19.55
N ALA A 15 -6.23 -1.48 -20.29
CA ALA A 15 -6.26 -2.81 -20.89
C ALA A 15 -5.37 -2.86 -22.15
N LEU A 16 -4.06 -2.82 -21.96
CA LEU A 16 -3.10 -3.06 -23.04
C LEU A 16 -2.67 -4.53 -23.02
N ASP A 17 -2.56 -5.13 -24.21
CA ASP A 17 -2.08 -6.51 -24.35
C ASP A 17 -0.68 -6.65 -23.76
N ASP A 18 -0.44 -7.78 -23.09
CA ASP A 18 0.80 -8.12 -22.37
C ASP A 18 1.19 -7.20 -21.19
N LEU A 19 0.31 -6.26 -20.79
CA LEU A 19 0.49 -5.44 -19.58
C LEU A 19 -0.34 -5.94 -18.39
N GLN A 20 -0.14 -5.30 -17.23
CA GLN A 20 -0.94 -5.53 -16.03
C GLN A 20 -2.43 -5.38 -16.35
N CYS A 21 -3.27 -6.19 -15.68
CA CYS A 21 -4.71 -6.15 -15.90
C CYS A 21 -5.23 -4.72 -15.69
N ALA A 22 -6.22 -4.34 -16.50
CA ALA A 22 -6.88 -3.06 -16.35
C ALA A 22 -7.55 -2.93 -14.98
N GLY A 23 -7.83 -1.69 -14.60
CA GLY A 23 -8.54 -1.36 -13.37
C GLY A 23 -7.89 -0.24 -12.59
N THR A 24 -8.47 0.07 -11.44
CA THR A 24 -8.00 1.14 -10.58
C THR A 24 -7.37 0.53 -9.33
N VAL A 25 -6.12 0.92 -9.05
CA VAL A 25 -5.42 0.51 -7.83
C VAL A 25 -5.21 1.74 -6.95
N THR A 26 -5.72 1.67 -5.72
CA THR A 26 -5.61 2.74 -4.73
C THR A 26 -4.75 2.28 -3.56
N TYR A 27 -3.71 3.04 -3.25
CA TYR A 27 -2.79 2.82 -2.15
C TYR A 27 -3.06 3.88 -1.09
N THR A 28 -3.46 3.47 0.11
CA THR A 28 -3.73 4.37 1.22
C THR A 28 -2.80 4.08 2.39
N LEU A 29 -2.40 5.14 3.07
CA LEU A 29 -1.69 5.10 4.33
C LEU A 29 -2.58 5.70 5.41
N THR A 30 -2.94 4.88 6.41
CA THR A 30 -3.69 5.32 7.58
C THR A 30 -2.86 5.15 8.85
N GLN A 31 -3.06 6.04 9.81
CA GLN A 31 -2.58 5.86 11.18
C GLN A 31 -3.67 5.18 12.01
N GLU A 32 -3.34 4.04 12.61
CA GLU A 32 -4.22 3.30 13.50
C GLU A 32 -3.50 3.09 14.85
N ALA A 33 -4.00 3.75 15.90
CA ALA A 33 -3.35 3.80 17.21
C ALA A 33 -1.86 4.20 17.13
N ASP A 34 -0.95 3.27 17.40
CA ASP A 34 0.51 3.42 17.40
C ASP A 34 1.18 2.80 16.16
N ALA A 35 0.40 2.38 15.17
CA ALA A 35 0.89 1.77 13.94
C ALA A 35 0.41 2.52 12.68
N PHE A 36 1.10 2.25 11.58
CA PHE A 36 0.70 2.69 10.25
C PHE A 36 0.17 1.49 9.46
N VAL A 37 -0.90 1.69 8.70
CA VAL A 37 -1.48 0.64 7.86
C VAL A 37 -1.44 1.10 6.42
N ILE A 38 -0.72 0.33 5.59
CA ILE A 38 -0.79 0.48 4.15
C ILE A 38 -1.92 -0.43 3.67
N THR A 39 -2.96 0.14 3.08
CA THR A 39 -4.05 -0.62 2.47
C THR A 39 -4.01 -0.42 0.97
N VAL A 40 -4.15 -1.51 0.22
CA VAL A 40 -4.27 -1.46 -1.24
C VAL A 40 -5.61 -2.02 -1.66
N GLN A 41 -6.32 -1.23 -2.45
CA GLN A 41 -7.60 -1.59 -3.03
C GLN A 41 -7.46 -1.72 -4.54
N ARG A 42 -8.11 -2.73 -5.11
CA ARG A 42 -8.26 -2.90 -6.54
C ARG A 42 -9.73 -2.85 -6.87
N ASP A 43 -10.11 -1.93 -7.76
CA ASP A 43 -11.49 -1.70 -8.19
C ASP A 43 -12.47 -1.51 -7.00
N GLY A 44 -11.99 -0.81 -5.97
CA GLY A 44 -12.74 -0.52 -4.73
C GLY A 44 -12.72 -1.65 -3.69
N ALA A 45 -12.33 -2.88 -4.05
CA ALA A 45 -12.21 -3.99 -3.12
C ALA A 45 -10.83 -4.00 -2.45
N ARG A 46 -10.76 -4.28 -1.15
CA ARG A 46 -9.49 -4.44 -0.43
C ARG A 46 -8.75 -5.67 -0.98
N ALA A 47 -7.59 -5.44 -1.59
CA ALA A 47 -6.75 -6.47 -2.20
C ALA A 47 -5.60 -6.88 -1.28
N ALA A 48 -5.03 -5.93 -0.52
CA ALA A 48 -3.99 -6.20 0.46
C ALA A 48 -4.03 -5.18 1.60
N ALA A 49 -3.45 -5.54 2.74
CA ALA A 49 -3.09 -4.58 3.76
C ALA A 49 -1.97 -5.10 4.64
N CYS A 50 -1.10 -4.20 5.08
CA CYS A 50 0.01 -4.52 5.94
C CYS A 50 0.11 -3.48 7.05
N MET A 51 0.24 -3.94 8.29
CA MET A 51 0.51 -3.09 9.42
C MET A 51 2.02 -2.92 9.56
N LEU A 52 2.46 -1.68 9.79
CA LEU A 52 3.84 -1.29 10.03
C LEU A 52 3.93 -0.78 11.46
N CYS A 53 4.55 -1.59 12.33
CA CYS A 53 4.81 -1.23 13.71
C CYS A 53 6.21 -0.60 13.84
N GLU A 54 6.40 0.30 14.82
CA GLU A 54 7.72 0.87 15.15
C GLU A 54 8.44 1.50 13.93
N ILE A 55 7.67 2.16 13.06
CA ILE A 55 8.14 2.91 11.91
C ILE A 55 7.66 4.37 12.05
N GLU A 56 8.51 5.31 11.67
CA GLU A 56 8.17 6.74 11.62
C GLU A 56 7.22 7.06 10.45
N GLU A 57 6.35 8.05 10.63
CA GLU A 57 5.37 8.49 9.61
C GLU A 57 6.03 8.78 8.26
N GLU A 58 7.17 9.48 8.26
CA GLU A 58 7.92 9.82 7.05
C GLU A 58 8.32 8.57 6.26
N ARG A 59 8.81 7.54 6.96
CA ARG A 59 9.22 6.29 6.31
C ARG A 59 8.00 5.50 5.82
N ALA A 60 6.91 5.45 6.57
CA ALA A 60 5.66 4.83 6.11
C ALA A 60 5.10 5.53 4.86
N GLY A 61 5.19 6.87 4.82
CA GLY A 61 4.83 7.69 3.67
C GLY A 61 5.69 7.38 2.44
N MET A 62 7.01 7.34 2.60
CA MET A 62 7.93 6.97 1.53
C MET A 62 7.68 5.57 0.97
N LEU A 63 7.42 4.58 1.84
CA LEU A 63 7.11 3.21 1.41
C LEU A 63 5.79 3.16 0.63
N THR A 64 4.74 3.84 1.12
CA THR A 64 3.45 3.91 0.42
C THR A 64 3.61 4.53 -0.97
N ARG A 65 4.38 5.62 -1.05
CA ARG A 65 4.69 6.29 -2.32
C ARG A 65 5.51 5.39 -3.25
N PHE A 66 6.50 4.67 -2.74
CA PHE A 66 7.30 3.72 -3.50
C PHE A 66 6.42 2.63 -4.15
N LEU A 67 5.49 2.04 -3.39
CA LEU A 67 4.56 1.02 -3.91
C LEU A 67 3.71 1.58 -5.06
N TYR A 68 3.18 2.80 -4.89
CA TYR A 68 2.41 3.50 -5.91
C TYR A 68 3.23 3.83 -7.16
N GLU A 69 4.42 4.40 -7.01
CA GLU A 69 5.27 4.84 -8.13
C GLU A 69 5.72 3.66 -8.99
N ASN A 70 5.98 2.50 -8.36
CA ASN A 70 6.42 1.28 -9.03
C ASN A 70 5.29 0.35 -9.48
N ALA A 71 4.02 0.77 -9.34
CA ALA A 71 2.85 -0.04 -9.70
C ALA A 71 2.91 -1.47 -9.12
N VAL A 72 3.26 -1.56 -7.84
CA VAL A 72 3.43 -2.85 -7.16
C VAL A 72 2.07 -3.55 -7.03
N GLU A 73 1.97 -4.75 -7.60
CA GLU A 73 0.74 -5.55 -7.54
C GLU A 73 0.40 -5.92 -6.08
N PRO A 74 -0.88 -5.86 -5.67
CA PRO A 74 -1.27 -6.09 -4.27
C PRO A 74 -0.75 -7.40 -3.67
N ALA A 75 -0.65 -8.46 -4.49
CA ALA A 75 -0.15 -9.77 -4.08
C ALA A 75 1.33 -9.75 -3.65
N GLN A 76 2.12 -8.78 -4.09
CA GLN A 76 3.56 -8.68 -3.80
C GLN A 76 3.86 -7.77 -2.61
N ILE A 77 2.90 -6.95 -2.18
CA ILE A 77 3.12 -5.89 -1.20
C ILE A 77 3.61 -6.42 0.14
N SER A 78 3.00 -7.49 0.65
CA SER A 78 3.41 -8.06 1.93
C SER A 78 4.85 -8.55 1.90
N ALA A 79 5.27 -9.23 0.83
CA ALA A 79 6.64 -9.70 0.65
C ALA A 79 7.63 -8.54 0.56
N ILE A 80 7.35 -7.53 -0.28
CA ILE A 80 8.21 -6.34 -0.44
C ILE A 80 8.35 -5.57 0.88
N LEU A 81 7.26 -5.35 1.59
CA LEU A 81 7.30 -4.66 2.88
C LEU A 81 8.06 -5.48 3.92
N HIS A 82 7.90 -6.80 3.94
CA HIS A 82 8.65 -7.67 4.83
C HIS A 82 10.16 -7.63 4.51
N ASP A 83 10.55 -7.58 3.24
CA ASP A 83 11.97 -7.45 2.86
C ASP A 83 12.56 -6.09 3.27
N LEU A 84 11.78 -5.01 3.16
CA LEU A 84 12.22 -3.65 3.47
C LEU A 84 12.16 -3.30 4.97
N CYS A 85 11.26 -3.92 5.73
CA CYS A 85 10.96 -3.58 7.12
C CYS A 85 11.19 -4.74 8.10
N GLY A 86 11.39 -5.97 7.62
CA GLY A 86 11.61 -7.16 8.44
C GLY A 86 10.41 -7.48 9.32
N SER A 87 10.68 -7.80 10.59
CA SER A 87 9.70 -8.16 11.62
C SER A 87 8.73 -7.04 12.01
N LYS A 88 8.86 -5.85 11.43
CA LYS A 88 7.98 -4.69 11.66
C LYS A 88 6.67 -4.77 10.88
N VAL A 89 6.53 -5.78 10.02
CA VAL A 89 5.32 -6.03 9.22
C VAL A 89 4.47 -7.10 9.90
N GLY A 90 3.21 -6.77 10.19
CA GLY A 90 2.22 -7.65 10.82
C GLY A 90 0.87 -7.65 10.11
#